data_AF-A0A4Z1ILJ5-F1
#
_entry.id   AF-A0A4Z1ILJ5-F1
#
_cell.length_a   1.000
_cell.length_b   1.000
_cell.length_c   1.000
_cell.angle_alpha   90.00
_cell.angle_beta   90.00
_cell.angle_gamma   90.00
#
_symmetry.space_group_name_H-M   'P 1'
#
loop_
_entity.id
_entity.type
_entity.pdbx_description
1 polymer ?
#
loop_
_entity_poly.entity_id
_entity_poly.type
_entity_poly.pdbx_seq_one_letter_code
_entity_poly.pdbx_strand_id
1 'polypeptide(L)'
;MVDKLAVQDSRVQYKSADLNGRTYSYILAEPQNGAEPVATVFLIHGWPDMAFGWRYQVPALQALNYRVVVPNMQGYATSSSPQELTAFTYKTAANDVAALAKAIGATSIILGGHDWGGATVYRIALHYPKLVTAVFSVCTPFFPPQQKYIPITVRPNFKYQLQLQGPDVEREIQGKEKLRLMLNALYGGRSPEKELGFSVSEGVLFQNLEKLGPSPLLSKEELDHYAEQYAINGIRGPLN
;
A
#
# COMPACT_ATOMS: atom_id res chain seq x y z
N MET A 1 18.08 -15.50 -9.43
CA MET A 1 17.00 -14.67 -8.86
C MET A 1 17.65 -13.48 -8.18
N VAL A 2 17.07 -12.29 -8.28
CA VAL A 2 17.58 -11.10 -7.56
C VAL A 2 16.96 -11.09 -6.17
N ASP A 3 17.76 -10.85 -5.14
CA ASP A 3 17.26 -10.80 -3.76
C ASP A 3 16.31 -9.61 -3.54
N LYS A 4 15.30 -9.81 -2.69
CA LYS A 4 14.37 -8.76 -2.25
C LYS A 4 15.11 -7.57 -1.63
N LEU A 5 14.48 -6.40 -1.62
CA LEU A 5 14.99 -5.25 -0.86
C LEU A 5 15.03 -5.55 0.64
N ALA A 6 16.14 -5.20 1.27
CA ALA A 6 16.25 -5.07 2.72
C ALA A 6 15.57 -3.77 3.20
N VAL A 7 15.42 -3.62 4.51
CA VAL A 7 15.02 -2.33 5.09
C VAL A 7 16.14 -1.32 4.84
N GLN A 8 15.80 -0.13 4.34
CA GLN A 8 16.76 0.92 3.94
C GLN A 8 17.81 0.44 2.90
N ASP A 9 17.36 -0.30 1.89
CA ASP A 9 18.21 -0.87 0.86
C ASP A 9 18.91 0.20 0.00
N SER A 10 20.22 0.10 -0.17
CA SER A 10 21.03 1.06 -0.93
C SER A 10 20.86 0.99 -2.44
N ARG A 11 20.21 -0.06 -2.97
CA ARG A 11 19.92 -0.21 -4.41
C ARG A 11 18.84 0.74 -4.90
N VAL A 12 18.11 1.38 -3.99
CA VAL A 12 16.99 2.28 -4.29
C VAL A 12 17.15 3.61 -3.57
N GLN A 13 16.44 4.62 -4.04
CA GLN A 13 16.36 5.93 -3.41
C GLN A 13 15.02 6.07 -2.70
N TYR A 14 15.03 6.68 -1.52
CA TYR A 14 13.82 7.04 -0.78
C TYR A 14 13.61 8.55 -0.93
N LYS A 15 12.57 8.94 -1.67
CA LYS A 15 12.30 10.34 -2.05
C LYS A 15 10.97 10.81 -1.54
N SER A 16 10.77 12.12 -1.59
CA SER A 16 9.47 12.77 -1.42
C SER A 16 9.20 13.78 -2.54
N ALA A 17 7.93 14.07 -2.78
CA ALA A 17 7.48 15.13 -3.67
C ALA A 17 6.16 15.72 -3.17
N ASP A 18 5.98 17.02 -3.36
CA ASP A 18 4.71 17.70 -3.10
C ASP A 18 3.83 17.67 -4.35
N LEU A 19 2.71 16.98 -4.26
CA LEU A 19 1.81 16.66 -5.35
C LEU A 19 0.42 17.19 -5.01
N ASN A 20 -0.07 18.17 -5.78
CA ASN A 20 -1.41 18.74 -5.59
C ASN A 20 -1.69 19.18 -4.13
N GLY A 21 -0.68 19.72 -3.44
CA GLY A 21 -0.76 20.17 -2.05
C GLY A 21 -0.59 19.07 -1.00
N ARG A 22 -0.13 17.87 -1.37
CA ARG A 22 0.10 16.74 -0.47
C ARG A 22 1.49 16.14 -0.70
N THR A 23 2.23 15.90 0.37
CA THR A 23 3.54 15.26 0.28
C THR A 23 3.36 13.75 0.10
N TYR A 24 4.02 13.19 -0.90
CA TYR A 24 4.13 11.75 -1.09
C TYR A 24 5.57 11.32 -0.93
N SER A 25 5.80 10.33 -0.06
CA SER A 25 7.04 9.58 -0.03
C SER A 25 6.98 8.41 -1.01
N TYR A 26 8.09 8.07 -1.64
CA TYR A 26 8.15 6.98 -2.61
C TYR A 26 9.56 6.37 -2.70
N ILE A 27 9.59 5.08 -3.05
CA ILE A 27 10.81 4.41 -3.49
C ILE A 27 11.01 4.70 -4.97
N LEU A 28 12.24 5.05 -5.35
CA LEU A 28 12.68 5.20 -6.73
C LEU A 28 13.85 4.25 -6.98
N ALA A 29 13.66 3.28 -7.86
CA ALA A 29 14.73 2.45 -8.39
C ALA A 29 15.03 2.89 -9.83
N GLU A 30 16.21 3.44 -10.06
CA GLU A 30 16.73 3.70 -11.40
C GLU A 30 17.36 2.42 -11.96
N PRO A 31 17.41 2.24 -13.28
CA PRO A 31 18.16 1.14 -13.88
C PRO A 31 19.63 1.12 -13.42
N GLN A 32 20.20 -0.08 -13.37
CA GLN A 32 21.58 -0.24 -12.94
C GLN A 32 22.56 0.44 -13.91
N ASN A 33 23.69 0.91 -13.40
CA ASN A 33 24.77 1.55 -14.16
C ASN A 33 24.37 2.82 -14.94
N GLY A 34 23.26 3.46 -14.57
CA GLY A 34 22.81 4.71 -15.21
C GLY A 34 22.28 4.53 -16.64
N ALA A 35 21.88 3.30 -17.01
CA ALA A 35 21.24 3.05 -18.29
C ALA A 35 19.91 3.81 -18.41
N GLU A 36 19.59 4.25 -19.62
CA GLU A 36 18.27 4.82 -19.91
C GLU A 36 17.18 3.77 -19.68
N PRO A 37 16.12 4.08 -18.92
CA PRO A 37 15.07 3.11 -18.61
C PRO A 37 14.25 2.77 -19.87
N VAL A 38 13.96 1.48 -20.07
CA VAL A 38 13.10 1.04 -21.19
C VAL A 38 11.65 1.51 -21.03
N ALA A 39 11.19 1.63 -19.79
CA ALA A 39 9.93 2.26 -19.40
C ALA A 39 9.97 2.60 -17.90
N THR A 40 8.98 3.38 -17.45
CA THR A 40 8.74 3.62 -16.03
C THR A 40 7.55 2.80 -15.54
N VAL A 41 7.75 2.03 -14.48
CA VAL A 41 6.73 1.20 -13.82
C VAL A 41 6.34 1.83 -12.50
N PHE A 42 5.05 2.09 -12.31
CA PHE A 42 4.48 2.50 -11.02
C PHE A 42 3.86 1.30 -10.34
N LEU A 43 4.17 1.08 -9.06
CA LEU A 43 3.62 0.00 -8.25
C LEU A 43 2.85 0.57 -7.06
N ILE A 44 1.56 0.25 -6.98
CA ILE A 44 0.62 0.78 -5.98
C ILE A 44 0.25 -0.32 -4.99
N HIS A 45 0.62 -0.15 -3.72
CA HIS A 45 0.28 -1.10 -2.65
C HIS A 45 -1.18 -0.96 -2.19
N GLY A 46 -1.63 -1.89 -1.34
CA GLY A 46 -2.95 -1.85 -0.71
C GLY A 46 -2.88 -1.76 0.81
N TRP A 47 -3.88 -2.30 1.49
CA TRP A 47 -4.00 -2.31 2.95
C TRP A 47 -3.84 -3.75 3.49
N PRO A 48 -3.13 -3.97 4.61
CA PRO A 48 -2.31 -3.02 5.38
C PRO A 48 -0.85 -3.17 4.96
N ASP A 49 -0.44 -2.44 3.92
CA ASP A 49 0.89 -2.50 3.33
C ASP A 49 1.50 -1.09 3.18
N MET A 50 2.69 -0.99 2.59
CA MET A 50 3.34 0.26 2.20
C MET A 50 4.21 0.03 0.97
N ALA A 51 4.97 1.02 0.49
CA ALA A 51 5.85 0.87 -0.68
C ALA A 51 6.80 -0.34 -0.56
N PHE A 52 7.26 -0.65 0.65
CA PHE A 52 8.09 -1.81 0.96
C PHE A 52 7.42 -3.18 0.68
N GLY A 53 6.09 -3.23 0.50
CA GLY A 53 5.37 -4.42 0.05
C GLY A 53 5.90 -4.98 -1.28
N TRP A 54 6.36 -4.09 -2.16
CA TRP A 54 6.91 -4.43 -3.47
C TRP A 54 8.40 -4.80 -3.46
N ARG A 55 9.00 -5.06 -2.29
CA ARG A 55 10.43 -5.38 -2.12
C ARG A 55 10.97 -6.53 -2.97
N TYR A 56 10.11 -7.45 -3.42
CA TYR A 56 10.52 -8.52 -4.34
C TYR A 56 10.50 -8.08 -5.81
N GLN A 57 9.52 -7.25 -6.19
CA GLN A 57 9.31 -6.85 -7.58
C GLN A 57 10.21 -5.70 -8.00
N VAL A 58 10.50 -4.75 -7.11
CA VAL A 58 11.38 -3.60 -7.41
C VAL A 58 12.74 -4.04 -7.98
N PRO A 59 13.54 -4.89 -7.29
CA PRO A 59 14.84 -5.30 -7.81
C PRO A 59 14.74 -6.19 -9.06
N ALA A 60 13.66 -6.97 -9.19
CA ALA A 60 13.43 -7.79 -10.39
C ALA A 60 13.16 -6.94 -11.63
N LEU A 61 12.33 -5.89 -11.51
CA LEU A 61 12.05 -4.95 -12.60
C LEU A 61 13.26 -4.04 -12.89
N GLN A 62 13.99 -3.62 -11.86
CA GLN A 62 15.23 -2.87 -12.02
C GLN A 62 16.27 -3.64 -12.83
N ALA A 63 16.41 -4.95 -12.59
CA ALA A 63 17.31 -5.83 -13.35
C ALA A 63 16.87 -6.03 -14.81
N LEU A 64 15.61 -5.76 -15.14
CA LEU A 64 15.08 -5.72 -16.51
C LEU A 64 15.15 -4.32 -17.14
N ASN A 65 15.93 -3.41 -16.54
CA ASN A 65 16.16 -2.05 -17.03
C ASN A 65 14.92 -1.13 -17.00
N TYR A 66 13.95 -1.42 -16.12
CA TYR A 66 12.85 -0.49 -15.82
C TYR A 66 13.23 0.51 -14.74
N ARG A 67 12.78 1.75 -14.88
CA ARG A 67 12.66 2.67 -13.72
C ARG A 67 11.43 2.25 -12.92
N VAL A 68 11.56 2.04 -11.61
CA VAL A 68 10.44 1.63 -10.75
C VAL A 68 10.16 2.71 -9.72
N VAL A 69 8.88 3.09 -9.62
CA VAL A 69 8.40 4.11 -8.69
C VAL A 69 7.31 3.50 -7.83
N VAL A 70 7.50 3.52 -6.51
CA VAL A 70 6.58 2.89 -5.56
C VAL A 70 6.19 3.93 -4.51
N PRO A 71 5.08 4.67 -4.70
CA PRO A 71 4.60 5.60 -3.70
C PRO A 71 4.07 4.86 -2.46
N ASN A 72 4.37 5.41 -1.28
CA ASN A 72 3.50 5.21 -0.14
C ASN A 72 2.24 6.03 -0.39
N MET A 73 1.09 5.37 -0.46
CA MET A 73 -0.18 6.03 -0.77
C MET A 73 -0.59 7.00 0.35
N GLN A 74 -1.53 7.89 0.05
CA GLN A 74 -2.12 8.84 1.01
C GLN A 74 -2.43 8.14 2.35
N GLY A 75 -1.98 8.71 3.47
CA GLY A 75 -2.18 8.13 4.80
C GLY A 75 -1.07 7.20 5.28
N TYR A 76 -0.22 6.68 4.39
CA TYR A 76 0.80 5.68 4.74
C TYR A 76 2.19 6.30 4.92
N ALA A 77 2.96 5.74 5.87
CA ALA A 77 4.34 6.11 6.12
C ALA A 77 4.53 7.63 6.28
N THR A 78 5.48 8.23 5.57
CA THR A 78 5.74 9.68 5.57
C THR A 78 4.95 10.45 4.51
N SER A 79 4.02 9.81 3.79
CA SER A 79 3.06 10.52 2.93
C SER A 79 1.98 11.21 3.78
N SER A 80 1.44 12.33 3.31
CA SER A 80 0.45 13.11 4.06
C SER A 80 -0.77 12.27 4.45
N SER A 81 -1.32 12.52 5.64
CA SER A 81 -2.56 11.90 6.15
C SER A 81 -3.60 12.98 6.50
N PRO A 82 -4.27 13.56 5.50
CA PRO A 82 -5.27 14.61 5.71
C PRO A 82 -6.49 14.09 6.47
N GLN A 83 -7.19 15.01 7.15
CA GLN A 83 -8.43 14.67 7.87
C GLN A 83 -9.62 14.48 6.92
N GLU A 84 -9.65 15.18 5.80
CA GLU A 84 -10.79 15.11 4.88
C GLU A 84 -10.84 13.79 4.11
N LEU A 85 -11.95 13.05 4.21
CA LEU A 85 -12.16 11.79 3.48
C LEU A 85 -12.14 11.97 1.95
N THR A 86 -12.48 13.16 1.47
CA THR A 86 -12.41 13.51 0.05
C THR A 86 -10.99 13.44 -0.51
N ALA A 87 -9.97 13.46 0.35
CA ALA A 87 -8.58 13.26 -0.05
C ALA A 87 -8.21 11.80 -0.36
N PHE A 88 -9.00 10.82 0.09
CA PHE A 88 -8.73 9.38 -0.09
C PHE A 88 -9.48 8.75 -1.27
N THR A 89 -10.16 9.58 -2.09
CA THR A 89 -10.91 9.05 -3.24
C THR A 89 -9.98 8.54 -4.34
N TYR A 90 -10.47 7.57 -5.13
CA TYR A 90 -9.76 7.10 -6.32
C TYR A 90 -9.40 8.20 -7.32
N LYS A 91 -10.22 9.24 -7.43
CA LYS A 91 -9.94 10.39 -8.31
C LYS A 91 -8.76 11.19 -7.76
N THR A 92 -8.73 11.44 -6.45
CA THR A 92 -7.61 12.12 -5.80
C THR A 92 -6.32 11.32 -5.98
N ALA A 93 -6.34 10.01 -5.71
CA ALA A 93 -5.20 9.12 -5.93
C ALA A 93 -4.72 9.13 -7.39
N ALA A 94 -5.65 9.16 -8.35
CA ALA A 94 -5.29 9.24 -9.77
C ALA A 94 -4.62 10.56 -10.15
N ASN A 95 -5.13 11.68 -9.64
CA ASN A 95 -4.52 12.99 -9.87
C ASN A 95 -3.11 13.06 -9.27
N ASP A 96 -2.90 12.45 -8.10
CA ASP A 96 -1.62 12.46 -7.40
C ASP A 96 -0.60 11.56 -8.08
N VAL A 97 -0.97 10.35 -8.51
CA VAL A 97 -0.08 9.48 -9.30
C VAL A 97 0.28 10.11 -10.65
N ALA A 98 -0.66 10.76 -11.33
CA ALA A 98 -0.38 11.48 -12.57
C ALA A 98 0.57 12.68 -12.33
N ALA A 99 0.40 13.40 -11.22
CA ALA A 99 1.31 14.47 -10.83
C ALA A 99 2.71 13.93 -10.51
N LEU A 100 2.82 12.78 -9.83
CA LEU A 100 4.09 12.11 -9.55
C LEU A 100 4.80 11.71 -10.84
N ALA A 101 4.08 11.07 -11.77
CA ALA A 101 4.62 10.71 -13.09
C ALA A 101 5.18 11.93 -13.83
N LYS A 102 4.46 13.06 -13.81
CA LYS A 102 4.95 14.32 -14.37
C LYS A 102 6.20 14.83 -13.65
N ALA A 103 6.22 14.80 -12.32
CA ALA A 103 7.32 15.31 -11.50
C ALA A 103 8.65 14.57 -11.75
N ILE A 104 8.58 13.26 -12.05
CA ILE A 104 9.76 12.44 -12.38
C ILE A 104 10.10 12.45 -13.88
N GLY A 105 9.36 13.22 -14.70
CA GLY A 105 9.57 13.32 -16.15
C GLY A 105 9.02 12.14 -16.97
N ALA A 106 8.15 11.30 -16.40
CA ALA A 106 7.52 10.19 -17.13
C ALA A 106 6.30 10.70 -17.93
N THR A 107 6.36 10.58 -19.25
CA THR A 107 5.27 10.93 -20.16
C THR A 107 4.26 9.80 -20.34
N SER A 108 4.67 8.56 -20.06
CA SER A 108 3.83 7.37 -20.02
C SER A 108 4.37 6.36 -19.01
N ILE A 109 3.50 5.52 -18.46
CA ILE A 109 3.84 4.55 -17.40
C ILE A 109 3.16 3.20 -17.61
N ILE A 110 3.84 2.14 -17.16
CA ILE A 110 3.21 0.85 -16.86
C ILE A 110 2.74 0.91 -15.41
N LEU A 111 1.51 0.47 -15.14
CA LEU A 111 0.90 0.64 -13.83
C LEU A 111 0.49 -0.71 -13.21
N GLY A 112 1.05 -1.02 -12.05
CA GLY A 112 0.82 -2.25 -11.29
C GLY A 112 0.19 -1.99 -9.94
N GLY A 113 -0.76 -2.83 -9.52
CA GLY A 113 -1.44 -2.69 -8.23
C GLY A 113 -1.66 -4.01 -7.49
N HIS A 114 -1.73 -3.96 -6.16
CA HIS A 114 -2.10 -5.09 -5.30
C HIS A 114 -3.18 -4.65 -4.29
N ASP A 115 -4.16 -5.51 -3.99
CA ASP A 115 -5.23 -5.23 -3.02
C ASP A 115 -6.01 -3.92 -3.38
N TRP A 116 -6.13 -2.93 -2.49
CA TRP A 116 -6.70 -1.60 -2.78
C TRP A 116 -5.90 -0.85 -3.85
N GLY A 117 -4.60 -1.08 -3.94
CA GLY A 117 -3.78 -0.61 -5.05
C GLY A 117 -4.23 -1.21 -6.37
N GLY A 118 -4.64 -2.47 -6.39
CA GLY A 118 -5.24 -3.12 -7.56
C GLY A 118 -6.54 -2.45 -8.02
N ALA A 119 -7.42 -2.11 -7.08
CA ALA A 119 -8.61 -1.33 -7.40
C ALA A 119 -8.26 0.09 -7.91
N THR A 120 -7.25 0.70 -7.31
CA THR A 120 -6.77 2.05 -7.62
C THR A 120 -6.21 2.14 -9.03
N VAL A 121 -5.34 1.21 -9.45
CA VAL A 121 -4.70 1.27 -10.78
C VAL A 121 -5.69 1.24 -11.94
N TYR A 122 -6.80 0.50 -11.80
CA TYR A 122 -7.87 0.55 -12.79
C TYR A 122 -8.52 1.92 -12.89
N ARG A 123 -8.71 2.62 -11.77
CA ARG A 123 -9.28 3.97 -11.76
C ARG A 123 -8.32 5.00 -12.33
N ILE A 124 -7.02 4.86 -12.06
CA ILE A 124 -5.98 5.69 -12.69
C ILE A 124 -6.00 5.52 -14.20
N ALA A 125 -6.01 4.28 -14.70
CA ALA A 125 -6.05 4.00 -16.13
C ALA A 125 -7.31 4.57 -16.81
N LEU A 126 -8.47 4.52 -16.14
CA LEU A 126 -9.71 5.12 -16.63
C LEU A 126 -9.68 6.66 -16.63
N HIS A 127 -9.07 7.29 -15.63
CA HIS A 127 -8.96 8.75 -15.56
C HIS A 127 -7.87 9.33 -16.46
N TYR A 128 -6.79 8.58 -16.68
CA TYR A 128 -5.61 9.01 -17.44
C TYR A 128 -5.20 7.99 -18.51
N PRO A 129 -6.08 7.67 -19.48
CA PRO A 129 -5.83 6.62 -20.47
C PRO A 129 -4.65 6.92 -21.42
N LYS A 130 -4.25 8.19 -21.56
CA LYS A 130 -3.07 8.59 -22.34
C LYS A 130 -1.75 8.41 -21.59
N LEU A 131 -1.80 8.38 -20.25
CA LEU A 131 -0.62 8.21 -19.40
C LEU A 131 -0.28 6.73 -19.25
N VAL A 132 -1.28 5.87 -19.11
CA VAL A 132 -1.09 4.45 -18.79
C VAL A 132 -1.02 3.61 -20.06
N THR A 133 0.14 3.00 -20.33
CA THR A 133 0.36 2.15 -21.52
C THR A 133 0.04 0.69 -21.29
N ALA A 134 0.19 0.23 -20.05
CA ALA A 134 -0.20 -1.10 -19.62
C ALA A 134 -0.63 -1.07 -18.15
N VAL A 135 -1.58 -1.94 -17.78
CA VAL A 135 -2.05 -2.07 -16.41
C VAL A 135 -2.05 -3.54 -15.99
N PHE A 136 -1.61 -3.83 -14.76
CA PHE A 136 -1.76 -5.14 -14.14
C PHE A 136 -2.23 -5.01 -12.69
N SER A 137 -2.92 -6.04 -12.21
CA SER A 137 -3.42 -6.12 -10.84
C SER A 137 -3.16 -7.52 -10.28
N VAL A 138 -2.72 -7.58 -9.03
CA VAL A 138 -2.55 -8.81 -8.26
C VAL A 138 -3.66 -8.89 -7.21
N CYS A 139 -4.33 -10.05 -7.12
CA CYS A 139 -5.48 -10.34 -6.24
C CYS A 139 -6.79 -9.64 -6.62
N THR A 140 -6.77 -8.37 -7.00
CA THR A 140 -7.99 -7.56 -7.15
C THR A 140 -8.47 -7.53 -8.61
N PRO A 141 -9.65 -8.09 -8.95
CA PRO A 141 -10.16 -8.03 -10.30
C PRO A 141 -10.72 -6.64 -10.65
N PHE A 142 -10.90 -6.38 -11.95
CA PHE A 142 -11.54 -5.16 -12.41
C PHE A 142 -13.02 -5.15 -12.06
N PHE A 143 -13.47 -4.06 -11.43
CA PHE A 143 -14.89 -3.76 -11.26
C PHE A 143 -15.23 -2.46 -11.99
N PRO A 144 -16.21 -2.48 -12.92
CA PRO A 144 -16.63 -1.26 -13.60
C PRO A 144 -17.24 -0.27 -12.59
N PRO A 145 -17.03 1.05 -12.78
CA PRO A 145 -17.70 2.07 -11.96
C PRO A 145 -19.21 1.83 -11.92
N GLN A 146 -19.77 1.79 -10.71
CA GLN A 146 -21.19 1.57 -10.50
C GLN A 146 -21.89 2.92 -10.33
N GLN A 147 -23.05 3.11 -10.96
CA GLN A 147 -23.87 4.30 -10.77
C GLN A 147 -24.60 4.30 -9.42
N LYS A 148 -24.86 3.11 -8.87
CA LYS A 148 -25.56 2.93 -7.59
C LYS A 148 -24.57 2.47 -6.53
N TYR A 149 -24.64 3.10 -5.36
CA TYR A 149 -23.90 2.66 -4.20
C TYR A 149 -24.43 1.30 -3.74
N ILE A 150 -23.51 0.36 -3.49
CA ILE A 150 -23.83 -0.95 -2.94
C ILE A 150 -23.14 -1.02 -1.57
N PRO A 151 -23.91 -1.09 -0.46
CA PRO A 151 -23.32 -1.13 0.87
C PRO A 151 -22.52 -2.41 1.08
N ILE A 152 -21.42 -2.32 1.83
CA ILE A 152 -20.53 -3.47 2.07
C ILE A 152 -21.23 -4.61 2.83
N THR A 153 -22.32 -4.31 3.54
CA THR A 153 -23.14 -5.27 4.30
C THR A 153 -23.69 -6.41 3.45
N VAL A 154 -23.84 -6.23 2.13
CA VAL A 154 -24.30 -7.30 1.22
C VAL A 154 -23.16 -8.21 0.73
N ARG A 155 -21.90 -7.95 1.13
CA ARG A 155 -20.72 -8.72 0.74
C ARG A 155 -20.11 -9.44 1.96
N PRO A 156 -20.48 -10.71 2.22
CA PRO A 156 -20.11 -11.40 3.46
C PRO A 156 -18.59 -11.57 3.65
N ASN A 157 -17.81 -11.66 2.58
CA ASN A 157 -16.35 -11.84 2.62
C ASN A 157 -15.57 -10.55 2.91
N PHE A 158 -16.25 -9.40 3.05
CA PHE A 158 -15.62 -8.10 3.31
C PHE A 158 -16.20 -7.40 4.55
N LYS A 159 -16.84 -8.16 5.45
CA LYS A 159 -17.48 -7.60 6.65
C LYS A 159 -16.49 -6.92 7.60
N TYR A 160 -15.24 -7.35 7.63
CA TYR A 160 -14.18 -6.67 8.39
C TYR A 160 -14.10 -5.16 8.09
N GLN A 161 -14.42 -4.74 6.86
CA GLN A 161 -14.38 -3.33 6.48
C GLN A 161 -15.38 -2.47 7.26
N LEU A 162 -16.46 -3.05 7.78
CA LEU A 162 -17.39 -2.36 8.68
C LEU A 162 -16.72 -2.00 10.01
N GLN A 163 -15.87 -2.89 10.52
CA GLN A 163 -15.08 -2.62 11.72
C GLN A 163 -14.00 -1.57 11.43
N LEU A 164 -13.33 -1.66 10.28
CA LEU A 164 -12.31 -0.69 9.86
C LEU A 164 -12.89 0.73 9.68
N GLN A 165 -14.11 0.84 9.16
CA GLN A 165 -14.82 2.11 9.01
C GLN A 165 -15.28 2.68 10.37
N GLY A 166 -15.48 1.82 11.36
CA GLY A 166 -15.90 2.20 12.70
C GLY A 166 -14.77 2.81 13.53
N PRO A 167 -15.09 3.38 14.70
CA PRO A 167 -14.10 4.02 15.57
C PRO A 167 -13.20 3.01 16.30
N ASP A 168 -13.55 1.72 16.29
CA ASP A 168 -12.94 0.72 17.17
C ASP A 168 -11.48 0.45 16.82
N VAL A 169 -11.15 0.25 15.54
CA VAL A 169 -9.75 -0.02 15.16
C VAL A 169 -8.86 1.17 15.46
N GLU A 170 -9.32 2.38 15.14
CA GLU A 170 -8.58 3.59 15.48
C GLU A 170 -8.43 3.72 17.00
N ARG A 171 -9.49 3.52 17.78
CA ARG A 171 -9.43 3.63 19.25
C ARG A 171 -8.49 2.61 19.90
N GLU A 172 -8.56 1.34 19.48
CA GLU A 172 -7.83 0.24 20.11
C GLU A 172 -6.38 0.10 19.60
N ILE A 173 -6.11 0.51 18.36
CA ILE A 173 -4.78 0.38 17.72
C ILE A 173 -4.05 1.72 17.76
N GLN A 174 -3.58 2.07 18.96
CA GLN A 174 -2.85 3.30 19.23
C GLN A 174 -1.38 3.03 19.55
N GLY A 175 -0.49 3.81 18.92
CA GLY A 175 0.95 3.71 19.09
C GLY A 175 1.60 2.50 18.39
N LYS A 176 2.94 2.55 18.33
CA LYS A 176 3.77 1.58 17.58
C LYS A 176 3.54 0.13 18.02
N GLU A 177 3.41 -0.15 19.32
CA GLU A 177 3.27 -1.53 19.80
C GLU A 177 1.95 -2.18 19.39
N LYS A 178 0.81 -1.48 19.53
CA LYS A 178 -0.49 -2.03 19.09
C LYS A 178 -0.55 -2.15 17.57
N LEU A 179 0.05 -1.20 16.82
CA LEU A 179 0.24 -1.30 15.38
C LEU A 179 1.05 -2.55 15.01
N ARG A 180 2.17 -2.80 15.68
CA ARG A 180 3.02 -3.98 15.48
C ARG A 180 2.26 -5.28 15.70
N LEU A 181 1.47 -5.37 16.77
CA LEU A 181 0.64 -6.55 17.06
C LEU A 181 -0.45 -6.77 16.02
N MET A 182 -1.13 -5.70 15.59
CA MET A 182 -2.14 -5.77 14.54
C MET A 182 -1.53 -6.21 13.21
N LEU A 183 -0.41 -5.62 12.80
CA LEU A 183 0.33 -6.01 11.59
C LEU A 183 0.81 -7.47 11.70
N ASN A 184 1.32 -7.90 12.85
CA ASN A 184 1.70 -9.31 13.08
C ASN A 184 0.52 -10.26 12.82
N ALA A 185 -0.68 -9.92 13.33
CA ALA A 185 -1.89 -10.69 13.07
C ALA A 185 -2.25 -10.74 11.58
N LEU A 186 -2.23 -9.60 10.90
CA LEU A 186 -2.56 -9.46 9.48
C LEU A 186 -1.57 -10.20 8.57
N TYR A 187 -0.31 -10.26 8.96
CA TYR A 187 0.74 -11.02 8.28
C TYR A 187 0.86 -12.48 8.80
N GLY A 188 -0.20 -13.03 9.38
CA GLY A 188 -0.33 -14.47 9.62
C GLY A 188 0.21 -14.99 10.94
N GLY A 189 0.52 -14.10 11.90
CA GLY A 189 0.80 -14.49 13.28
C GLY A 189 -0.37 -15.25 13.90
N ARG A 190 -0.05 -16.31 14.66
CA ARG A 190 -1.03 -17.20 15.32
C ARG A 190 -0.61 -17.48 16.75
N SER A 191 -1.58 -17.73 17.64
CA SER A 191 -1.27 -18.22 18.98
C SER A 191 -0.72 -19.66 18.93
N PRO A 192 -0.13 -20.18 20.02
CA PRO A 192 0.24 -21.60 20.14
C PRO A 192 -0.94 -22.55 19.87
N GLU A 193 -2.15 -22.15 20.25
CA GLU A 193 -3.42 -22.84 20.01
C GLU A 193 -3.98 -22.63 18.60
N LYS A 194 -3.21 -21.96 17.72
CA LYS A 194 -3.54 -21.62 16.32
C LYS A 194 -4.69 -20.63 16.15
N GLU A 195 -5.01 -19.86 17.19
CA GLU A 195 -6.00 -18.78 17.12
C GLU A 195 -5.50 -17.65 16.18
N LEU A 196 -6.46 -16.98 15.54
CA LEU A 196 -6.22 -15.86 14.63
C LEU A 196 -6.31 -14.54 15.39
N GLY A 197 -5.56 -13.53 14.91
CA GLY A 197 -5.75 -12.13 15.32
C GLY A 197 -6.59 -11.30 14.33
N PHE A 198 -6.98 -11.87 13.20
CA PHE A 198 -7.83 -11.22 12.20
C PHE A 198 -8.72 -12.25 11.49
N SER A 199 -9.98 -11.88 11.21
CA SER A 199 -10.90 -12.66 10.37
C SER A 199 -11.61 -11.77 9.36
N VAL A 200 -11.94 -12.30 8.18
CA VAL A 200 -12.66 -11.54 7.13
C VAL A 200 -14.10 -11.19 7.54
N SER A 201 -14.65 -11.91 8.51
CA SER A 201 -16.02 -11.73 9.02
C SER A 201 -16.12 -10.69 10.14
N GLU A 202 -15.09 -10.55 10.98
CA GLU A 202 -15.12 -9.71 12.18
C GLU A 202 -14.08 -8.58 12.15
N GLY A 203 -12.99 -8.75 11.40
CA GLY A 203 -11.85 -7.85 11.39
C GLY A 203 -10.81 -8.21 12.43
N VAL A 204 -10.22 -7.21 13.07
CA VAL A 204 -9.19 -7.37 14.10
C VAL A 204 -9.80 -7.95 15.37
N LEU A 205 -9.23 -9.06 15.84
CA LEU A 205 -9.61 -9.74 17.07
C LEU A 205 -8.72 -9.25 18.22
N PHE A 206 -9.05 -8.08 18.78
CA PHE A 206 -8.21 -7.34 19.73
C PHE A 206 -7.72 -8.19 20.91
N GLN A 207 -8.60 -9.03 21.46
CA GLN A 207 -8.32 -9.92 22.59
C GLN A 207 -7.27 -11.01 22.31
N ASN A 208 -6.95 -11.26 21.04
CA ASN A 208 -5.99 -12.28 20.62
C ASN A 208 -4.62 -11.69 20.29
N LEU A 209 -4.51 -10.39 20.05
CA LEU A 209 -3.29 -9.77 19.50
C LEU A 209 -2.03 -10.05 20.33
N GLU A 210 -2.14 -9.99 21.66
CA GLU A 210 -1.01 -10.20 22.58
C GLU A 210 -0.61 -11.69 22.71
N LYS A 211 -1.46 -12.61 22.26
CA LYS A 211 -1.21 -14.06 22.34
C LYS A 211 -0.44 -14.60 21.13
N LEU A 212 -0.30 -13.80 20.07
CA LEU A 212 0.22 -14.29 18.79
C LEU A 212 1.74 -14.45 18.83
N GLY A 213 2.21 -15.58 18.29
CA GLY A 213 3.60 -15.75 17.90
C GLY A 213 3.98 -14.89 16.67
N PRO A 214 5.25 -14.90 16.28
CA PRO A 214 5.74 -14.10 15.17
C PRO A 214 5.10 -14.50 13.84
N SER A 215 4.89 -13.49 12.98
CA SER A 215 4.45 -13.68 11.60
C SER A 215 5.41 -14.63 10.84
N PRO A 216 4.87 -15.59 10.06
CA PRO A 216 5.69 -16.42 9.17
C PRO A 216 6.05 -15.71 7.85
N LEU A 217 5.48 -14.54 7.57
CA LEU A 217 5.61 -13.83 6.30
C LEU A 217 6.59 -12.66 6.36
N LEU A 218 6.83 -12.12 7.56
CA LEU A 218 7.76 -11.02 7.80
C LEU A 218 8.80 -11.44 8.83
N SER A 219 10.06 -11.12 8.56
CA SER A 219 11.08 -11.13 9.61
C SER A 219 10.75 -10.07 10.67
N LYS A 220 11.37 -10.20 11.86
CA LYS A 220 11.22 -9.21 12.94
C LYS A 220 11.58 -7.80 12.47
N GLU A 221 12.68 -7.66 11.73
CA GLU A 221 13.14 -6.36 11.21
C GLU A 221 12.13 -5.74 10.23
N GLU A 222 11.57 -6.54 9.32
CA GLU A 222 10.55 -6.06 8.39
C GLU A 222 9.28 -5.62 9.14
N LEU A 223 8.79 -6.44 10.08
CA LEU A 223 7.61 -6.10 10.87
C LEU A 223 7.81 -4.83 11.70
N ASP A 224 8.97 -4.68 12.33
CA ASP A 224 9.32 -3.47 13.10
C ASP A 224 9.36 -2.25 12.18
N HIS A 225 9.91 -2.38 10.96
CA HIS A 225 9.90 -1.32 9.96
C HIS A 225 8.47 -0.91 9.55
N TYR A 226 7.57 -1.86 9.30
CA TYR A 226 6.15 -1.54 9.05
C TYR A 226 5.53 -0.79 10.24
N ALA A 227 5.73 -1.28 11.46
CA ALA A 227 5.16 -0.65 12.65
C ALA A 227 5.68 0.78 12.86
N GLU A 228 6.96 1.02 12.59
CA GLU A 228 7.56 2.36 12.63
C GLU A 228 6.96 3.30 11.59
N GLN A 229 6.83 2.86 10.34
CA GLN A 229 6.25 3.70 9.29
C GLN A 229 4.78 4.00 9.54
N TYR A 230 4.00 3.03 10.01
CA TYR A 230 2.60 3.25 10.38
C TYR A 230 2.45 4.19 11.57
N ALA A 231 3.36 4.15 12.55
CA ALA A 231 3.29 4.98 13.75
C ALA A 231 3.44 6.49 13.46
N ILE A 232 4.00 6.88 12.30
CA ILE A 232 4.19 8.28 11.91
C ILE A 232 2.84 9.02 11.80
N ASN A 233 1.87 8.42 11.12
CA ASN A 233 0.54 8.99 10.93
C ASN A 233 -0.56 8.30 11.75
N GLY A 234 -0.22 7.18 12.41
CA GLY A 234 -1.20 6.29 13.02
C GLY A 234 -2.01 5.50 11.99
N ILE A 235 -2.99 4.73 12.46
CA ILE A 235 -3.76 3.82 11.60
C ILE A 235 -4.88 4.52 10.83
N ARG A 236 -5.32 5.72 11.25
CA ARG A 236 -6.48 6.41 10.68
C ARG A 236 -6.39 6.56 9.16
N GLY A 237 -5.29 7.12 8.67
CA GLY A 237 -5.09 7.35 7.23
C GLY A 237 -5.31 6.07 6.42
N PRO A 238 -4.61 4.98 6.74
CA PRO A 238 -4.80 3.67 6.11
C PRO A 238 -6.21 3.08 6.15
N LEU A 239 -7.10 3.51 7.05
CA LEU A 239 -8.49 3.04 7.12
C LEU A 239 -9.46 3.75 6.15
N ASN A 240 -9.01 4.81 5.46
CA ASN A 240 -9.86 5.67 4.61
C ASN A 240 -9.69 5.43 3.10
#